data_AF-A0AAN6YQZ5-F1
#
_entry.id   AF-A0AAN6YQZ5-F1
#
_cell.length_a   1.000
_cell.length_b   1.000
_cell.length_c   1.000
_cell.angle_alpha   90.00
_cell.angle_beta   90.00
_cell.angle_gamma   90.00
#
_symmetry.space_group_name_H-M   'P 1'
#
loop_
_entity.id
_entity.type
_entity.pdbx_description
1 polymer ?
#
loop_
_entity_poly.entity_id
_entity_poly.type
_entity_poly.pdbx_seq_one_letter_code
_entity_poly.pdbx_strand_id
1 'polypeptide(L)'
;MVRLFSLLLAVVSVSAAPVPAEESEIEARACAYTCGTICYPQTQITSALNKGYTLYKAGSNINSYPHQYSNYEGFSFPTPKPWYEYPIMSSGSVYTGGSPGPDRVIFDSKGAFDLLITHTGASGNAFKACVKG
;
A
#
# COMPACT_ATOMS: atom_id res chain seq x y z
N MET A 1 -45.92 -67.02 -13.37
CA MET A 1 -44.56 -66.45 -13.20
C MET A 1 -44.65 -64.98 -13.57
N VAL A 2 -44.82 -64.04 -12.64
CA VAL A 2 -43.84 -63.45 -11.69
C VAL A 2 -42.78 -62.64 -12.44
N ARG A 3 -42.50 -61.35 -12.20
CA ARG A 3 -43.04 -60.27 -11.34
C ARG A 3 -42.45 -58.95 -11.88
N LEU A 4 -43.21 -57.85 -11.80
CA LEU A 4 -42.72 -56.48 -11.95
C LEU A 4 -41.55 -56.22 -10.98
N PHE A 5 -40.46 -55.59 -11.46
CA PHE A 5 -39.46 -54.98 -10.61
C PHE A 5 -39.46 -53.46 -10.84
N SER A 6 -39.92 -52.73 -9.83
CA SER A 6 -39.82 -51.27 -9.72
C SER A 6 -38.37 -50.85 -9.55
N LEU A 7 -37.91 -49.84 -10.29
CA LEU A 7 -36.63 -49.17 -10.01
C LEU A 7 -36.89 -47.90 -9.19
N LEU A 8 -36.27 -47.85 -8.01
CA LEU A 8 -36.33 -46.73 -7.07
C LEU A 8 -35.59 -45.48 -7.59
N LEU A 9 -36.19 -44.31 -7.36
CA LEU A 9 -35.56 -42.99 -7.42
C LEU A 9 -34.45 -42.88 -6.35
N ALA A 10 -33.28 -42.40 -6.73
CA ALA A 10 -32.27 -41.89 -5.80
C ALA A 10 -32.13 -40.37 -6.00
N VAL A 11 -32.69 -39.58 -5.09
CA VAL A 11 -32.48 -38.13 -4.99
C VAL A 11 -31.17 -37.86 -4.25
N VAL A 12 -30.18 -37.31 -4.95
CA VAL A 12 -28.90 -36.89 -4.35
C VAL A 12 -29.09 -35.50 -3.75
N SER A 13 -29.05 -35.41 -2.42
CA SER A 13 -29.07 -34.14 -1.71
C SER A 13 -27.68 -33.48 -1.78
N VAL A 14 -27.57 -32.37 -2.53
CA VAL A 14 -26.38 -31.50 -2.50
C VAL A 14 -26.44 -30.66 -1.23
N SER A 15 -25.49 -30.85 -0.32
CA SER A 15 -25.32 -29.99 0.85
C SER A 15 -24.48 -28.78 0.46
N ALA A 16 -25.07 -27.58 0.52
CA ALA A 16 -24.36 -26.32 0.34
C ALA A 16 -23.74 -25.92 1.69
N ALA A 17 -22.42 -25.93 1.79
CA ALA A 17 -21.71 -25.34 2.92
C ALA A 17 -21.74 -23.79 2.81
N PRO A 18 -21.91 -23.06 3.92
CA PRO A 18 -21.76 -21.61 3.91
C PRO A 18 -20.29 -21.23 3.67
N VAL A 19 -20.04 -20.49 2.60
CA VAL A 19 -18.78 -19.79 2.35
C VAL A 19 -18.68 -18.62 3.33
N PRO A 20 -17.57 -18.45 4.08
CA PRO A 20 -17.35 -17.24 4.87
C PRO A 20 -17.27 -16.04 3.91
N ALA A 21 -18.18 -15.10 4.08
CA ALA A 21 -18.27 -13.87 3.32
C ALA A 21 -17.28 -12.82 3.85
N GLU A 22 -16.49 -12.25 2.93
CA GLU A 22 -16.18 -10.81 2.85
C GLU A 22 -15.56 -10.13 4.09
N GLU A 23 -14.31 -10.44 4.45
CA GLU A 23 -13.52 -9.63 5.40
C GLU A 23 -12.51 -8.70 4.70
N SER A 24 -12.37 -8.75 3.36
CA SER A 24 -11.20 -8.15 2.68
C SER A 24 -11.37 -6.75 2.08
N GLU A 25 -12.55 -6.13 2.10
CA GLU A 25 -12.74 -4.81 1.46
C GLU A 25 -12.81 -3.62 2.43
N ILE A 26 -13.21 -3.83 3.69
CA ILE A 26 -13.38 -2.72 4.64
C ILE A 26 -12.04 -2.25 5.19
N GLU A 27 -11.10 -3.17 5.46
CA GLU A 27 -9.75 -2.82 5.91
C GLU A 27 -8.94 -2.09 4.82
N ALA A 28 -9.21 -2.39 3.53
CA ALA A 28 -8.59 -1.71 2.40
C ALA A 28 -9.06 -0.25 2.19
N ARG A 29 -10.18 0.16 2.82
CA ARG A 29 -10.75 1.51 2.72
C ARG A 29 -10.44 2.40 3.92
N ALA A 30 -9.92 1.85 5.01
CA ALA A 30 -9.51 2.65 6.17
C ALA A 30 -8.24 3.46 5.85
N CYS A 31 -8.15 4.67 6.40
CA CYS A 31 -6.93 5.48 6.30
C CYS A 31 -5.82 4.79 7.08
N ALA A 32 -4.76 4.34 6.40
CA ALA A 32 -3.57 3.84 7.09
C ALA A 32 -2.71 5.01 7.60
N TYR A 33 -2.62 6.08 6.80
CA TYR A 33 -1.96 7.32 7.18
C TYR A 33 -2.72 8.53 6.64
N THR A 34 -2.61 9.65 7.35
CA THR A 34 -3.17 10.94 6.98
C THR A 34 -2.07 12.00 6.88
N CYS A 35 -1.86 12.53 5.67
CA CYS A 35 -0.92 13.61 5.39
C CYS A 35 -1.68 14.92 5.17
N GLY A 36 -1.68 15.81 6.16
CA GLY A 36 -2.54 16.99 6.13
C GLY A 36 -4.01 16.57 6.17
N THR A 37 -4.74 16.78 5.08
CA THR A 37 -6.14 16.34 4.92
C THR A 37 -6.30 15.12 4.00
N ILE A 38 -5.20 14.57 3.46
CA ILE A 38 -5.21 13.45 2.52
C ILE A 38 -5.13 12.14 3.29
N CYS A 39 -6.11 11.27 3.07
CA CYS A 39 -6.15 9.91 3.58
C CYS A 39 -5.52 8.95 2.57
N TYR A 40 -4.52 8.20 3.02
CA TYR A 40 -3.86 7.17 2.22
C TYR A 40 -4.20 5.78 2.77
N PRO A 41 -4.91 4.94 1.99
CA PRO A 41 -5.09 3.54 2.34
C PRO A 41 -3.78 2.76 2.16
N GLN A 42 -3.66 1.62 2.85
CA GLN A 42 -2.45 0.79 2.82
C GLN A 42 -2.08 0.32 1.40
N THR A 43 -3.08 0.10 0.53
CA THR A 43 -2.90 -0.32 -0.86
C THR A 43 -2.14 0.72 -1.69
N GLN A 44 -2.41 2.00 -1.45
CA GLN A 44 -1.76 3.10 -2.16
C GLN A 44 -0.32 3.31 -1.68
N ILE A 45 -0.09 3.22 -0.38
CA ILE A 45 1.27 3.24 0.22
C ILE A 45 2.12 2.11 -0.36
N THR A 46 1.56 0.89 -0.39
CA THR A 46 2.23 -0.29 -0.94
C THR A 46 2.55 -0.12 -2.42
N SER A 47 1.64 0.47 -3.20
CA SER A 47 1.84 0.70 -4.64
C SER A 47 2.97 1.71 -4.92
N ALA A 48 3.01 2.82 -4.17
CA ALA A 48 4.07 3.82 -4.28
C ALA A 48 5.43 3.24 -3.84
N LEU A 49 5.46 2.52 -2.72
CA LEU A 49 6.67 1.86 -2.21
C LEU A 49 7.22 0.84 -3.21
N ASN A 50 6.36 -0.02 -3.76
CA ASN A 50 6.78 -1.05 -4.71
C ASN A 50 7.37 -0.42 -5.98
N LYS A 51 6.79 0.69 -6.46
CA LYS A 51 7.33 1.42 -7.61
C LYS A 51 8.70 2.03 -7.30
N GLY A 52 8.82 2.74 -6.18
CA GLY A 52 10.08 3.31 -5.73
C GLY A 52 11.16 2.24 -5.59
N TYR A 53 10.87 1.16 -4.86
CA TYR A 53 11.81 0.07 -4.65
C TYR A 53 12.22 -0.65 -5.95
N THR A 54 11.29 -0.81 -6.90
CA THR A 54 11.60 -1.38 -8.23
C THR A 54 12.61 -0.52 -8.97
N LEU A 55 12.44 0.80 -8.99
CA LEU A 55 13.36 1.72 -9.63
C LEU A 55 14.73 1.73 -8.93
N TYR A 56 14.73 1.73 -7.59
CA TYR A 56 15.93 1.62 -6.77
C TYR A 56 16.74 0.37 -7.09
N LYS A 57 16.12 -0.81 -7.08
CA LYS A 57 16.79 -2.08 -7.42
C LYS A 57 17.37 -2.09 -8.83
N ALA A 58 16.73 -1.39 -9.76
CA ALA A 58 17.19 -1.26 -11.13
C ALA A 58 18.28 -0.19 -11.32
N GLY A 59 18.65 0.56 -10.27
CA GLY A 59 19.58 1.70 -10.38
C GLY A 59 19.04 2.82 -11.27
N SER A 60 17.71 2.95 -11.36
CA SER A 60 17.01 3.87 -12.26
C SER A 60 16.18 4.89 -11.47
N ASN A 61 15.78 5.97 -12.13
CA ASN A 61 14.89 6.96 -11.54
C ASN A 61 13.90 7.52 -12.57
N ILE A 62 12.83 8.12 -12.06
CA ILE A 62 11.87 8.94 -12.79
C ILE A 62 11.89 10.31 -12.11
N ASN A 63 12.27 11.35 -12.86
CA ASN A 63 12.42 12.70 -12.35
C ASN A 63 13.25 12.76 -11.04
N SER A 64 14.35 12.00 -11.00
CA SER A 64 15.24 11.86 -9.84
C SER A 64 14.69 11.06 -8.65
N TYR A 65 13.53 10.42 -8.77
CA TYR A 65 13.00 9.52 -7.75
C TYR A 65 13.08 8.03 -8.14
N PRO A 66 13.35 7.11 -7.21
CA PRO A 66 13.69 7.38 -5.82
C PRO A 66 15.09 7.99 -5.68
N HIS A 67 15.31 8.66 -4.56
CA HIS A 67 16.65 9.07 -4.14
C HIS A 67 16.80 8.87 -2.64
N GLN A 68 18.05 8.94 -2.16
CA GLN A 68 18.35 8.77 -0.75
C GLN A 68 17.68 9.87 0.08
N TYR A 69 17.10 9.48 1.20
CA TYR A 69 16.53 10.36 2.21
C TYR A 69 17.46 10.38 3.44
N SER A 70 17.88 11.57 3.86
CA SER A 70 18.92 11.75 4.89
C SER A 70 18.39 11.92 6.30
N ASN A 71 17.08 12.09 6.48
CA ASN A 71 16.43 12.26 7.79
C ASN A 71 16.98 13.44 8.62
N TYR A 72 17.09 14.62 8.01
CA TYR A 72 17.52 15.84 8.73
C TYR A 72 16.50 16.26 9.81
N GLU A 73 15.25 15.86 9.66
CA GLU A 73 14.16 16.06 10.61
C GLU A 73 14.30 15.22 11.89
N GLY A 74 15.10 14.14 11.87
CA GLY A 74 15.31 13.30 13.04
C GLY A 74 14.16 12.35 13.37
N PHE A 75 13.41 11.87 12.37
CA PHE A 75 12.40 10.84 12.57
C PHE A 75 13.01 9.53 13.08
N SER A 76 12.25 8.77 13.86
CA SER A 76 12.63 7.41 14.24
C SER A 76 12.12 6.42 13.20
N PHE A 77 13.02 5.68 12.57
CA PHE A 77 12.67 4.64 11.60
C PHE A 77 12.89 3.24 12.19
N PRO A 78 12.04 2.25 11.83
CA PRO A 78 12.18 0.88 12.31
C PRO A 78 13.37 0.13 11.68
N THR A 79 13.88 0.61 10.54
CA THR A 79 15.02 0.02 9.83
C THR A 79 16.29 0.88 9.94
N PRO A 80 17.49 0.29 9.77
CA PRO A 80 18.72 1.07 9.67
C PRO A 80 18.87 1.75 8.31
N LYS A 81 19.57 2.89 8.29
CA LYS A 81 20.00 3.59 7.05
C LYS A 81 20.75 2.64 6.09
N PRO A 82 20.75 2.91 4.77
CA PRO A 82 20.16 4.06 4.09
C PRO A 82 18.65 3.92 3.85
N TRP A 83 17.99 5.08 3.84
CA TRP A 83 16.57 5.22 3.48
C TRP A 83 16.43 5.97 2.15
N TYR A 84 15.30 5.77 1.50
CA TYR A 84 14.97 6.36 0.21
C TYR A 84 13.55 6.91 0.24
N GLU A 85 13.31 7.99 -0.49
CA GLU A 85 11.99 8.58 -0.64
C GLU A 85 11.42 8.35 -2.05
N TYR A 86 10.11 8.15 -2.13
CA TYR A 86 9.38 8.12 -3.40
C TYR A 86 8.03 8.85 -3.27
N PRO A 87 7.57 9.59 -4.30
CA PRO A 87 6.31 10.31 -4.22
C PRO A 87 5.10 9.37 -4.10
N ILE A 88 4.15 9.76 -3.26
CA ILE A 88 2.81 9.18 -3.21
C ILE A 88 1.79 10.25 -3.62
N MET A 89 0.96 9.96 -4.63
CA MET A 89 0.12 10.98 -5.25
C MET A 89 -1.24 11.05 -4.58
N SER A 90 -1.72 12.22 -4.18
CA SER A 90 -3.07 12.38 -3.64
C SER A 90 -4.20 11.95 -4.59
N SER A 91 -3.91 11.81 -5.89
CA SER A 91 -4.87 11.34 -6.90
C SER A 91 -5.17 9.84 -6.86
N GLY A 92 -4.42 9.04 -6.09
CA GLY A 92 -4.52 7.58 -6.10
C GLY A 92 -3.58 6.90 -7.11
N SER A 93 -3.10 7.63 -8.12
CA SER A 93 -2.18 7.09 -9.13
C SER A 93 -0.78 6.85 -8.58
N VAL A 94 -0.08 5.85 -9.12
CA VAL A 94 1.36 5.69 -8.89
C VAL A 94 2.11 6.80 -9.63
N TYR A 95 3.12 7.39 -8.99
CA TYR A 95 3.94 8.43 -9.61
C TYR A 95 4.67 7.91 -10.87
N THR A 96 4.58 8.67 -11.95
CA THR A 96 5.23 8.36 -13.24
C THR A 96 6.01 9.53 -13.82
N GLY A 97 6.29 10.56 -13.01
CA GLY A 97 6.98 11.79 -13.42
C GLY A 97 6.10 13.04 -13.29
N GLY A 98 6.69 14.21 -13.54
CA GLY A 98 6.05 15.51 -13.32
C GLY A 98 6.23 16.01 -11.90
N SER A 99 5.28 16.82 -11.42
CA SER A 99 5.30 17.35 -10.05
C SER A 99 5.08 16.21 -9.04
N PRO A 100 5.96 16.04 -8.04
CA PRO A 100 5.87 14.94 -7.07
C PRO A 100 4.81 15.17 -5.98
N GLY A 101 4.20 16.35 -5.90
CA GLY A 101 3.38 16.74 -4.75
C GLY A 101 4.18 16.79 -3.44
N PRO A 102 3.51 16.90 -2.29
CA PRO A 102 4.17 17.12 -1.00
C PRO A 102 4.51 15.84 -0.22
N ASP A 103 3.97 14.69 -0.61
CA ASP A 103 3.97 13.48 0.22
C ASP A 103 4.95 12.41 -0.28
N ARG A 104 5.61 11.71 0.64
CA ARG A 104 6.63 10.69 0.33
C ARG A 104 6.43 9.44 1.16
N VAL A 105 6.57 8.27 0.52
CA VAL A 105 6.86 7.02 1.22
C VAL A 105 8.36 6.92 1.46
N ILE A 106 8.74 6.57 2.69
CA ILE A 106 10.13 6.27 3.07
C ILE A 106 10.29 4.76 3.18
N PHE A 107 11.34 4.25 2.55
CA PHE A 107 11.68 2.83 2.58
C PHE A 107 13.19 2.59 2.66
N ASP A 108 13.59 1.44 3.18
CA ASP A 108 15.01 1.06 3.32
C ASP A 108 15.59 0.40 2.05
N SER A 109 16.89 0.12 2.06
CA SER A 109 17.57 -0.59 0.97
C SER A 109 17.03 -2.00 0.66
N LYS A 110 16.16 -2.57 1.51
CA LYS A 110 15.52 -3.88 1.32
C LYS A 110 14.06 -3.77 0.89
N GLY A 111 13.54 -2.55 0.76
CA GLY A 111 12.15 -2.27 0.38
C GLY A 111 11.17 -2.37 1.54
N ALA A 112 11.63 -2.31 2.79
CA ALA A 112 10.73 -2.23 3.95
C ALA A 112 10.18 -0.81 4.10
N PHE A 113 8.88 -0.68 4.38
CA PHE A 113 8.24 0.60 4.68
C PHE A 113 8.68 1.11 6.06
N ASP A 114 9.09 2.38 6.13
CA ASP A 114 9.51 3.01 7.38
C ASP A 114 8.52 4.06 7.88
N LEU A 115 8.13 5.00 7.00
CA LEU A 115 7.25 6.10 7.37
C LEU A 115 6.60 6.74 6.13
N LEU A 116 5.47 7.41 6.36
CA LEU A 116 4.90 8.35 5.41
C LEU A 116 5.12 9.77 5.92
N ILE A 117 5.70 10.63 5.08
CA ILE A 117 6.05 12.02 5.44
C ILE A 117 5.45 13.01 4.44
N THR A 118 5.29 14.26 4.88
CA THR A 118 4.68 15.33 4.08
C THR A 118 5.35 16.68 4.31
N HIS A 119 5.48 17.48 3.25
CA HIS A 119 5.75 18.91 3.37
C HIS A 119 4.54 19.70 3.90
N THR A 120 3.33 19.14 3.85
CA THR A 120 2.10 19.84 4.20
C THR A 120 2.11 20.27 5.67
N GLY A 121 2.17 21.59 5.90
CA GLY A 121 2.24 22.18 7.23
C GLY A 121 3.59 22.01 7.93
N ALA A 122 4.65 21.67 7.19
CA ALA A 122 6.04 21.84 7.62
C ALA A 122 6.57 23.20 7.13
N SER A 123 7.62 23.73 7.75
CA SER A 123 8.23 25.01 7.36
C SER A 123 9.27 24.81 6.25
N GLY A 124 9.24 25.67 5.22
CA GLY A 124 10.21 25.63 4.12
C GLY A 124 10.17 24.29 3.38
N ASN A 125 11.33 23.63 3.27
CA ASN A 125 11.47 22.32 2.61
C ASN A 125 11.54 21.16 3.61
N ALA A 126 11.22 21.40 4.89
CA ALA A 126 11.19 20.32 5.88
C ALA A 126 10.01 19.39 5.64
N PHE A 127 10.08 18.20 6.22
CA PHE A 127 8.97 17.27 6.32
C PHE A 127 8.42 17.21 7.75
N LYS A 128 7.22 16.68 7.88
CA LYS A 128 6.69 16.12 9.13
C LYS A 128 6.13 14.72 8.86
N ALA A 129 6.05 13.90 9.90
CA ALA A 129 5.39 12.61 9.83
C ALA A 129 3.89 12.78 9.55
N CYS A 130 3.35 11.95 8.66
CA CYS A 130 1.91 11.79 8.51
C CYS A 130 1.35 11.03 9.73
N VAL A 131 0.11 11.31 10.10
CA VAL A 131 -0.54 10.71 11.26
C VAL A 131 -0.96 9.28 10.89
N LYS A 132 -0.54 8.29 11.67
CA LYS A 132 -1.01 6.91 11.49
C LYS A 132 -2.49 6.82 11.91
N GLY A 133 -3.30 6.17 11.08
CA GLY A 133 -4.73 5.91 11.34
C GLY A 133 -4.99 4.81 12.34
#